data_AF-A0A349J4W3-F1
#
_entry.id   AF-A0A349J4W3-F1
#
_cell.length_a   1.000
_cell.length_b   1.000
_cell.length_c   1.000
_cell.angle_alpha   90.00
_cell.angle_beta   90.00
_cell.angle_gamma   90.00
#
_symmetry.space_group_name_H-M   'P 1'
#
loop_
_entity.id
_entity.type
_entity.pdbx_description
1 polymer ?
#
loop_
_entity_poly.entity_id
_entity_poly.type
_entity_poly.pdbx_seq_one_letter_code
_entity_poly.pdbx_strand_id
1 'polypeptide(L)'
;MDAQMMELQGLSVFGTFSIAFALRSIGSILAIWLALRIANNIRNAEDNNIVAKILGTGFGVLTVMFAYYWQTAYWSLRANTANNFKAMGENAELSAGVQQFVNNFASAEPVTAPGMIVILFDLIVLAMILATIWMPKK
;
A
#
# COMPACT_ATOMS: atom_id res chain seq x y z
N MET A 1 -18.04 -27.97 11.61
CA MET A 1 -16.73 -27.79 10.97
C MET A 1 -15.73 -27.61 12.09
N ASP A 2 -14.68 -28.41 12.14
CA ASP A 2 -13.62 -28.30 13.14
C ASP A 2 -12.83 -27.00 12.95
N ALA A 3 -12.22 -26.50 14.03
CA ALA A 3 -11.54 -25.20 14.06
C ALA A 3 -10.41 -25.09 13.02
N GLN A 4 -9.69 -26.18 12.80
CA GLN A 4 -8.60 -26.22 11.82
C GLN A 4 -9.11 -26.05 10.38
N MET A 5 -10.26 -26.61 10.04
CA MET A 5 -10.89 -26.38 8.74
C MET A 5 -11.38 -24.93 8.58
N MET A 6 -11.87 -24.28 9.65
CA MET A 6 -12.23 -22.86 9.62
C MET A 6 -10.99 -21.96 9.43
N GLU A 7 -9.88 -22.26 10.11
CA GLU A 7 -8.60 -21.57 9.91
C GLU A 7 -8.12 -21.68 8.46
N LEU A 8 -8.11 -22.90 7.91
CA LEU A 8 -7.68 -23.14 6.54
C LEU A 8 -8.53 -22.35 5.54
N GLN A 9 -9.85 -22.31 5.73
CA GLN A 9 -10.74 -21.50 4.90
C GLN A 9 -10.46 -20.00 5.03
N GLY A 10 -10.32 -19.50 6.26
CA GLY A 10 -9.99 -18.08 6.50
C GLY A 10 -8.66 -17.68 5.86
N LEU A 11 -7.64 -18.51 6.01
CA LEU A 11 -6.31 -18.30 5.40
C LEU A 11 -6.37 -18.40 3.87
N SER A 12 -7.17 -19.31 3.31
CA SER A 12 -7.35 -19.43 1.86
C SER A 12 -7.97 -18.16 1.27
N VAL A 13 -9.04 -17.65 1.90
CA VAL A 13 -9.69 -16.40 1.49
C VAL A 13 -8.74 -15.22 1.62
N PHE A 14 -8.03 -15.10 2.75
CA PHE A 14 -7.01 -14.07 2.95
C PHE A 14 -5.90 -14.14 1.90
N GLY A 15 -5.45 -15.35 1.55
CA GLY A 15 -4.47 -15.59 0.50
C GLY A 15 -4.95 -15.09 -0.87
N THR A 16 -6.19 -15.38 -1.26
CA THR A 16 -6.78 -14.89 -2.52
C THR A 16 -6.81 -13.37 -2.59
N PHE A 17 -7.28 -12.70 -1.53
CA PHE A 17 -7.25 -11.22 -1.50
C PHE A 17 -5.83 -10.67 -1.53
N SER A 18 -4.89 -11.30 -0.81
CA SER A 18 -3.49 -10.89 -0.77
C SER A 18 -2.85 -10.93 -2.16
N ILE A 19 -3.19 -11.90 -3.01
CA ILE A 19 -2.75 -11.96 -4.41
C ILE A 19 -3.30 -10.76 -5.20
N ALA A 20 -4.58 -10.42 -5.04
CA ALA A 20 -5.17 -9.26 -5.71
C ALA A 20 -4.48 -7.95 -5.28
N PHE A 21 -4.15 -7.80 -3.99
CA PHE A 21 -3.39 -6.65 -3.50
C PHE A 21 -1.94 -6.63 -4.01
N ALA A 22 -1.29 -7.78 -4.16
CA ALA A 22 0.04 -7.88 -4.77
C ALA A 22 0.02 -7.38 -6.23
N LEU A 23 -0.99 -7.77 -7.03
CA LEU A 23 -1.17 -7.26 -8.39
C LEU A 23 -1.39 -5.74 -8.39
N ARG A 24 -2.15 -5.22 -7.42
CA ARG A 24 -2.36 -3.77 -7.27
C ARG A 24 -1.08 -3.02 -6.89
N SER A 25 -0.24 -3.64 -6.07
CA SER A 25 1.09 -3.11 -5.71
C SER A 25 1.98 -3.00 -6.94
N ILE A 26 2.00 -4.01 -7.81
CA ILE A 26 2.73 -3.95 -9.09
C ILE A 26 2.22 -2.79 -9.94
N GLY A 27 0.89 -2.63 -10.05
CA GLY A 27 0.30 -1.49 -10.77
C GLY A 27 0.72 -0.13 -10.20
N SER A 28 0.84 -0.02 -8.88
CA SER A 28 1.28 1.21 -8.19
C SER A 28 2.75 1.51 -8.49
N ILE A 29 3.63 0.49 -8.48
CA ILE A 29 5.05 0.63 -8.85
C ILE A 29 5.20 1.11 -10.31
N LEU A 30 4.42 0.54 -11.24
CA LEU A 30 4.42 0.97 -12.65
C LEU A 30 3.94 2.40 -12.83
N ALA A 31 2.90 2.82 -12.08
CA ALA A 31 2.41 4.19 -12.10
C ALA A 31 3.46 5.18 -11.55
N ILE A 32 4.12 4.85 -10.45
CA ILE A 32 5.24 5.64 -9.88
C ILE A 32 6.38 5.78 -10.88
N TRP A 33 6.74 4.68 -11.53
CA TRP A 33 7.76 4.69 -12.58
C TRP A 33 7.39 5.59 -13.76
N LEU A 34 6.12 5.56 -14.18
CA LEU A 34 5.62 6.47 -15.21
C LEU A 34 5.68 7.93 -14.75
N ALA A 35 5.34 8.22 -13.49
CA ALA A 35 5.44 9.57 -12.91
C ALA A 35 6.88 10.10 -12.91
N LEU A 36 7.85 9.25 -12.56
CA LEU A 36 9.27 9.58 -12.65
C LEU A 36 9.72 9.83 -14.09
N ARG A 37 9.20 9.07 -15.07
CA ARG A 37 9.48 9.32 -16.50
C ARG A 37 8.90 10.66 -16.97
N ILE A 38 7.67 10.98 -16.60
CA ILE A 38 7.06 12.27 -16.92
C ILE A 38 7.85 13.41 -16.27
N ALA A 39 8.24 13.26 -15.00
CA ALA A 39 9.08 14.23 -14.29
C ALA A 39 10.41 14.46 -15.01
N ASN A 40 11.09 13.39 -15.46
CA ASN A 40 12.32 13.48 -16.23
C ASN A 40 12.12 14.17 -17.58
N ASN A 41 11.02 13.90 -18.29
CA ASN A 41 10.72 14.57 -19.55
C ASN A 41 10.45 16.07 -19.36
N ILE A 42 9.70 16.44 -18.32
CA ILE A 42 9.47 17.86 -17.95
C ILE A 42 10.80 18.53 -17.60
N ARG A 43 11.65 17.85 -16.83
CA ARG A 43 12.98 18.37 -16.49
C ARG A 43 13.79 18.61 -17.77
N ASN A 44 13.83 17.66 -18.69
CA ASN A 44 14.70 17.71 -19.87
C ASN A 44 14.16 18.55 -21.03
N ALA A 45 12.92 19.01 -20.97
CA ALA A 45 12.36 19.95 -21.95
C ALA A 45 13.22 21.22 -22.08
N GLU A 46 13.30 21.76 -23.29
CA GLU A 46 14.04 22.99 -23.60
C GLU A 46 13.30 24.23 -23.09
N ASP A 47 11.97 24.18 -23.12
CA ASP A 47 11.09 25.21 -22.59
C ASP A 47 10.80 24.99 -21.11
N ASN A 48 10.96 26.05 -20.31
CA ASN A 48 10.58 26.04 -18.89
C ASN A 48 9.06 26.21 -18.74
N ASN A 49 8.29 25.22 -19.20
CA ASN A 49 6.84 25.27 -19.20
C ASN A 49 6.26 25.03 -17.80
N ILE A 50 5.78 26.12 -17.17
CA ILE A 50 5.20 26.07 -15.82
C ILE A 50 3.92 25.21 -15.75
N VAL A 51 3.12 25.20 -16.82
CA VAL A 51 1.88 24.39 -16.87
C VAL A 51 2.24 22.91 -16.82
N ALA A 52 3.25 22.50 -17.58
CA ALA A 52 3.74 21.12 -17.57
C ALA A 52 4.25 20.70 -16.18
N LYS A 53 4.97 21.58 -15.47
CA LYS A 53 5.44 21.33 -14.10
C LYS A 53 4.29 21.14 -13.11
N ILE A 54 3.25 21.98 -13.18
CA ILE A 54 2.08 21.88 -12.31
C ILE A 54 1.31 20.58 -12.59
N LEU A 55 1.05 20.26 -13.87
CA LEU A 55 0.34 19.03 -14.24
C LEU A 55 1.14 17.78 -13.86
N GLY A 56 2.45 17.78 -14.10
CA GLY A 56 3.34 16.69 -13.68
C GLY A 56 3.40 16.50 -12.17
N THR A 57 3.38 17.61 -11.41
CA THR A 57 3.29 17.59 -9.95
C THR A 57 1.97 16.96 -9.49
N GLY A 58 0.84 17.40 -10.05
CA GLY A 58 -0.47 16.84 -9.74
C GLY A 58 -0.53 15.35 -10.04
N PHE A 59 -0.04 14.93 -11.21
CA PHE A 59 0.05 13.52 -11.58
C PHE A 59 0.91 12.71 -10.60
N GLY A 60 2.08 13.22 -10.23
CA GLY A 60 2.99 12.58 -9.27
C GLY A 60 2.37 12.41 -7.89
N VAL A 61 1.77 13.48 -7.35
CA VAL A 61 1.09 13.47 -6.04
C VAL A 61 -0.07 12.47 -6.05
N LEU A 62 -0.95 12.53 -7.05
CA LEU A 62 -2.09 11.61 -7.15
C LEU A 62 -1.65 10.15 -7.29
N THR A 63 -0.55 9.90 -8.01
CA THR A 63 0.03 8.56 -8.15
C THR A 63 0.48 7.99 -6.80
N VAL A 64 1.19 8.78 -5.99
CA VAL A 64 1.63 8.36 -4.65
C VAL A 64 0.43 8.19 -3.72
N MET A 65 -0.52 9.13 -3.72
CA MET A 65 -1.74 9.04 -2.91
C MET A 65 -2.59 7.82 -3.27
N PHE A 66 -2.63 7.46 -4.55
CA PHE A 66 -3.30 6.25 -5.00
C PHE A 66 -2.61 4.97 -4.51
N ALA A 67 -1.28 4.93 -4.50
CA ALA A 67 -0.52 3.82 -3.91
C ALA A 67 -0.80 3.71 -2.41
N TYR A 68 -0.73 4.82 -1.68
CA TYR A 68 -1.03 4.92 -0.25
C TYR A 68 -2.43 4.39 0.08
N TYR A 69 -3.44 4.76 -0.71
CA TYR A 69 -4.82 4.27 -0.55
C TYR A 69 -4.90 2.74 -0.58
N TRP A 70 -4.28 2.10 -1.59
CA TRP A 70 -4.31 0.64 -1.72
C TRP A 70 -3.50 -0.08 -0.64
N GLN A 71 -2.38 0.51 -0.22
CA GLN A 71 -1.59 -0.03 0.90
C GLN A 71 -2.39 0.02 2.21
N THR A 72 -3.12 1.10 2.46
CA THR A 72 -4.02 1.25 3.63
C THR A 72 -5.14 0.22 3.60
N ALA A 73 -5.74 -0.01 2.42
CA ALA A 73 -6.76 -1.04 2.25
C ALA A 73 -6.22 -2.46 2.53
N TYR A 74 -4.98 -2.76 2.12
CA TYR A 74 -4.34 -4.05 2.46
C TYR A 74 -4.06 -4.19 3.97
N TRP A 75 -3.67 -3.10 4.63
CA TRP A 75 -3.48 -3.07 6.08
C TRP A 75 -4.79 -3.32 6.82
N SER A 76 -5.87 -2.72 6.33
CA SER A 76 -7.24 -2.94 6.82
C SER A 76 -7.68 -4.39 6.66
N LEU A 77 -7.43 -4.99 5.49
CA LEU A 77 -7.71 -6.41 5.24
C LEU A 77 -7.01 -7.30 6.27
N ARG A 78 -5.71 -7.10 6.50
CA ARG A 78 -4.93 -7.89 7.47
C ARG A 78 -5.49 -7.78 8.88
N ALA A 79 -5.79 -6.56 9.33
CA ALA A 79 -6.36 -6.33 10.65
C ALA A 79 -7.73 -6.98 10.82
N ASN A 80 -8.60 -6.85 9.81
CA ASN A 80 -9.92 -7.49 9.83
C ASN A 80 -9.84 -9.01 9.85
N THR A 81 -8.94 -9.60 9.04
CA THR A 81 -8.69 -11.05 9.06
C THR A 81 -8.18 -11.50 10.43
N ALA A 82 -7.25 -10.76 11.04
CA ALA A 82 -6.71 -11.08 12.36
C ALA A 82 -7.78 -10.96 13.46
N ASN A 83 -8.63 -9.95 13.41
CA ASN A 83 -9.75 -9.79 14.33
C ASN A 83 -10.78 -10.92 14.21
N ASN A 84 -11.05 -11.40 13.00
CA ASN A 84 -11.93 -12.56 12.79
C ASN A 84 -11.33 -13.83 13.41
N PHE A 85 -10.03 -14.07 13.25
CA PHE A 85 -9.36 -15.19 13.92
C PHE A 85 -9.33 -15.03 15.44
N LYS A 86 -9.13 -13.80 15.94
CA LYS A 86 -9.21 -13.51 17.37
C LYS A 86 -10.57 -13.90 17.96
N ALA A 87 -11.66 -13.51 17.29
CA ALA A 87 -13.02 -13.86 17.71
C ALA A 87 -13.27 -15.38 17.65
N MET A 88 -12.70 -16.07 16.67
CA MET A 88 -12.77 -17.53 16.60
C MET A 88 -12.04 -18.19 17.78
N GLY A 89 -10.92 -17.62 18.21
CA GLY A 89 -10.14 -18.07 19.37
C GLY A 89 -10.88 -18.01 20.71
N GLU A 90 -12.01 -17.30 20.78
CA GLU A 90 -12.86 -17.27 21.98
C GLU A 90 -13.62 -18.59 22.18
N ASN A 91 -13.83 -19.36 21.10
CA ASN A 91 -14.65 -20.59 21.11
C ASN A 91 -13.87 -21.84 20.67
N ALA A 92 -12.62 -21.69 20.22
CA ALA A 92 -11.79 -22.80 19.76
C ALA A 92 -10.30 -22.50 19.95
N GLU A 93 -9.50 -23.54 20.19
CA GLU A 93 -8.04 -23.40 20.21
C GLU A 93 -7.51 -23.12 18.81
N LEU A 94 -6.75 -22.03 18.67
CA LEU A 94 -6.13 -21.64 17.42
C LEU A 94 -4.78 -22.33 17.20
N SER A 95 -4.43 -22.62 15.96
CA SER A 95 -3.07 -23.06 15.65
C SER A 95 -2.03 -21.98 15.99
N ALA A 96 -0.82 -22.40 16.32
CA ALA A 96 0.26 -21.49 16.69
C ALA A 96 0.54 -20.41 15.61
N GLY A 97 0.41 -20.76 14.33
CA GLY A 97 0.60 -19.82 13.22
C GLY A 97 -0.51 -18.76 13.15
N VAL A 98 -1.77 -19.16 13.33
CA VAL A 98 -2.90 -18.23 13.37
C VAL A 98 -2.82 -17.35 14.63
N GLN A 99 -2.44 -17.91 15.78
CA GLN A 99 -2.22 -17.14 17.00
C GLN A 99 -1.13 -16.08 16.82
N GLN A 100 -0.02 -16.42 16.16
CA GLN A 100 1.03 -15.45 15.84
C GLN A 100 0.50 -14.34 14.91
N PHE A 101 -0.31 -14.69 13.90
CA PHE A 101 -0.93 -13.71 13.01
C PHE A 101 -1.86 -12.76 13.78
N VAL A 102 -2.70 -13.29 14.67
CA VAL A 102 -3.57 -12.50 15.58
C VAL A 102 -2.73 -11.53 16.41
N ASN A 103 -1.67 -12.01 17.05
CA ASN A 103 -0.81 -11.19 17.90
C ASN A 103 -0.14 -10.03 17.15
N ASN A 104 0.14 -10.21 15.86
CA ASN A 104 0.83 -9.21 15.04
C ASN A 104 -0.12 -8.17 14.41
N PHE A 105 -1.38 -8.52 14.14
CA PHE A 105 -2.23 -7.73 13.26
C PHE A 105 -3.62 -7.42 13.81
N ALA A 106 -4.10 -8.11 14.85
CA ALA A 106 -5.39 -7.78 15.45
C ALA A 106 -5.33 -6.38 16.08
N SER A 107 -6.36 -5.58 15.83
CA SER A 107 -6.44 -4.19 16.30
C SER A 107 -7.87 -3.85 16.67
N ALA A 108 -8.06 -3.21 17.83
CA ALA A 108 -9.36 -2.64 18.19
C ALA A 108 -9.63 -1.31 17.49
N GLU A 109 -8.58 -0.65 17.00
CA GLU A 109 -8.70 0.64 16.32
C GLU A 109 -8.88 0.44 14.80
N PRO A 110 -9.72 1.26 14.15
CA PRO A 110 -9.84 1.27 12.70
C PRO A 110 -8.49 1.59 12.05
N VAL A 111 -8.15 0.84 11.00
CA VAL A 111 -6.96 1.12 10.22
C VAL A 111 -7.21 2.31 9.29
N THR A 112 -6.50 3.41 9.54
CA THR A 112 -6.62 4.66 8.77
C THR A 112 -5.40 4.98 7.92
N ALA A 113 -4.29 4.27 8.15
CA ALA A 113 -3.00 4.47 7.48
C ALA A 113 -2.25 3.13 7.36
N PRO A 114 -1.32 2.99 6.39
CA PRO A 114 -0.44 1.83 6.35
C PRO A 114 0.66 1.97 7.43
N GLY A 115 1.48 0.94 7.59
CA GLY A 115 2.58 0.97 8.56
C GLY A 115 3.61 2.07 8.22
N MET A 116 4.24 2.62 9.27
CA MET A 116 5.17 3.76 9.16
C MET A 116 6.25 3.60 8.09
N ILE A 117 6.82 2.40 7.94
CA ILE A 117 7.85 2.13 6.92
C ILE A 117 7.35 2.38 5.50
N VAL A 118 6.07 2.10 5.23
CA VAL A 118 5.45 2.30 3.93
C VAL A 118 5.14 3.77 3.69
N ILE A 119 4.70 4.48 4.74
CA ILE A 119 4.51 5.93 4.69
C ILE A 119 5.84 6.63 4.33
N LEU A 120 6.93 6.25 4.98
CA LEU A 120 8.27 6.81 4.70
C LEU A 120 8.72 6.52 3.26
N PHE A 121 8.45 5.31 2.76
CA PHE A 121 8.72 4.96 1.37
C PHE A 121 7.97 5.88 0.39
N ASP A 122 6.65 6.05 0.59
CA ASP A 122 5.82 6.91 -0.27
C ASP A 122 6.27 8.38 -0.23
N LEU A 123 6.66 8.88 0.95
CA LEU A 123 7.20 10.24 1.11
C LEU A 123 8.50 10.45 0.35
N ILE A 124 9.40 9.45 0.36
CA ILE A 124 10.66 9.51 -0.40
C ILE A 124 10.36 9.51 -1.90
N VAL A 125 9.46 8.64 -2.36
CA VAL A 125 9.06 8.59 -3.78
C VAL A 125 8.46 9.93 -4.22
N LEU A 126 7.59 10.51 -3.40
CA LEU A 126 7.01 11.82 -3.67
C LEU A 126 8.10 12.89 -3.77
N ALA A 127 9.02 12.93 -2.80
CA ALA A 127 10.15 13.86 -2.81
C ALA A 127 10.99 13.69 -4.09
N MET A 128 11.29 12.47 -4.53
CA MET A 128 12.02 12.22 -5.78
C MET A 128 11.31 12.77 -7.01
N ILE A 129 9.99 12.59 -7.11
CA ILE A 129 9.19 13.10 -8.23
C ILE A 129 9.21 14.63 -8.24
N LEU A 130 8.90 15.26 -7.10
CA LEU A 130 8.86 16.72 -6.98
C LEU A 130 10.22 17.35 -7.22
N ALA A 131 11.28 16.77 -6.63
CA ALA A 131 12.64 17.23 -6.79
C ALA A 131 13.08 17.17 -8.26
N THR A 132 12.72 16.11 -8.98
CA THR A 132 13.03 15.97 -10.42
C THR A 132 12.39 17.10 -11.25
N ILE A 133 11.14 17.46 -10.96
CA ILE A 133 10.38 18.50 -11.67
C ILE A 133 10.89 19.91 -11.34
N TRP A 134 11.15 20.20 -10.07
CA TRP A 134 11.32 21.57 -9.59
C TRP A 134 12.78 21.99 -9.35
N MET A 135 13.70 21.05 -9.10
CA MET A 135 15.10 21.43 -8.88
C MET A 135 15.74 21.92 -10.18
N PRO A 136 16.60 22.96 -10.11
CA PRO A 136 17.31 23.47 -11.28
C PRO A 136 18.17 22.39 -11.96
N LYS A 137 18.37 22.53 -13.27
CA LYS A 137 19.42 21.80 -13.98
C LYS A 137 20.78 22.27 -13.43
N LYS A 138 21.69 21.34 -13.15
CA LYS A 138 23.10 21.68 -13.01
C LYS A 138 23.70 21.87 -14.39
#